data_AF-A0A1H2RU83-F1
#
_entry.id   AF-A0A1H2RU83-F1
#
_cell.length_a   1.000
_cell.length_b   1.000
_cell.length_c   1.000
_cell.angle_alpha   90.00
_cell.angle_beta   90.00
_cell.angle_gamma   90.00
#
_symmetry.space_group_name_H-M   'P 1'
#
loop_
_entity.id
_entity.type
_entity.pdbx_description
1 polymer ?
#
loop_
_entity_poly.entity_id
_entity_poly.type
_entity_poly.pdbx_seq_one_letter_code
_entity_poly.pdbx_strand_id
1 'polypeptide(L)'
;MSRRASLPGASELFRITTSTTSPALDLPPVERHEKPEPPKSTGNGHSQQLNRAAAQGSGRTKHDAKITVYVSGEELLAMEQARLNLRGKHNLVLDRGRLVREAVAVLLADFDEHGEESVLVKRLRAGGTED
;
A
#
# COMPACT_ATOMS: atom_id res chain seq x y z
N MET A 1 -23.48 -11.55 -37.86
CA MET A 1 -24.35 -11.09 -36.76
C MET A 1 -23.86 -11.70 -35.45
N SER A 2 -22.78 -11.16 -34.89
CA SER A 2 -22.13 -11.69 -33.68
C SER A 2 -22.81 -11.13 -32.43
N ARG A 3 -23.65 -11.92 -31.76
CA ARG A 3 -24.26 -11.55 -30.48
C ARG A 3 -23.16 -11.55 -29.41
N ARG A 4 -22.86 -10.40 -28.82
CA ARG A 4 -22.09 -10.32 -27.57
C ARG A 4 -22.97 -10.86 -26.44
N ALA A 5 -22.51 -11.90 -25.76
CA ALA A 5 -23.11 -12.34 -24.51
C ALA A 5 -22.98 -11.21 -23.49
N SER A 6 -24.08 -10.84 -22.83
CA SER A 6 -24.05 -9.87 -21.73
C SER A 6 -23.48 -10.55 -20.49
N LEU A 7 -22.34 -10.07 -20.03
CA LEU A 7 -21.77 -10.49 -18.75
C LEU A 7 -22.48 -9.76 -17.61
N PRO A 8 -22.68 -10.41 -16.45
CA PRO A 8 -23.28 -9.80 -15.28
C PRO A 8 -22.46 -8.60 -14.81
N GLY A 9 -23.15 -7.54 -14.38
CA GLY A 9 -22.50 -6.31 -13.93
C GLY A 9 -21.78 -6.52 -12.60
N ALA A 10 -20.75 -5.72 -12.31
CA ALA A 10 -20.01 -5.80 -11.05
C ALA A 10 -20.93 -5.69 -9.80
N SER A 11 -22.01 -4.92 -9.91
CA SER A 11 -23.05 -4.78 -8.88
C SER A 11 -23.79 -6.09 -8.56
N GLU A 12 -23.77 -7.08 -9.45
CA GLU A 12 -24.36 -8.40 -9.22
C GLU A 12 -23.39 -9.35 -8.52
N LEU A 13 -22.08 -9.20 -8.76
CA LEU A 13 -21.03 -10.03 -8.16
C LEU A 13 -20.86 -9.78 -6.65
N PHE A 14 -21.18 -8.57 -6.19
CA PHE A 14 -20.99 -8.17 -4.79
C PHE A 14 -22.29 -8.10 -3.98
N ARG A 15 -23.41 -8.64 -4.50
CA ARG A 15 -24.63 -8.79 -3.70
C ARG A 15 -24.43 -9.91 -2.68
N ILE A 16 -24.30 -9.50 -1.43
CA ILE A 16 -24.31 -10.36 -0.25
C ILE A 16 -25.66 -11.10 -0.21
N THR A 17 -25.61 -12.43 -0.35
CA THR A 17 -26.77 -13.32 -0.22
C THR A 17 -27.12 -13.50 1.26
N THR A 18 -27.83 -12.55 1.85
CA THR A 18 -28.56 -12.78 3.10
C THR A 18 -30.01 -13.11 2.79
N SER A 19 -30.27 -14.42 2.79
CA SER A 19 -31.50 -15.04 3.32
C SER A 19 -32.84 -14.79 2.59
N THR A 20 -33.20 -15.75 1.74
CA THR A 20 -34.48 -16.49 1.72
C THR A 20 -35.74 -15.78 2.26
N THR A 21 -36.71 -15.50 1.37
CA THR A 21 -38.14 -15.75 1.61
C THR A 21 -38.87 -15.98 0.27
N SER A 22 -39.48 -17.17 0.22
CA SER A 22 -40.50 -17.79 -0.63
C SER A 22 -41.01 -17.18 -1.96
N PRO A 23 -41.35 -18.03 -2.95
CA PRO A 23 -42.02 -17.62 -4.18
C PRO A 23 -43.50 -17.36 -3.88
N ALA A 24 -43.99 -16.17 -4.22
CA ALA A 24 -45.41 -15.87 -4.20
C ALA A 24 -45.77 -15.07 -5.47
N LEU A 25 -46.44 -15.79 -6.36
CA LEU A 25 -47.61 -15.38 -7.14
C LEU A 25 -47.60 -13.97 -7.79
N ASP A 26 -47.46 -14.01 -9.11
CA ASP A 26 -48.11 -13.20 -10.15
C ASP A 26 -49.11 -12.11 -9.68
N LEU A 27 -48.72 -10.84 -9.82
CA LEU A 27 -49.61 -9.67 -9.94
C LEU A 27 -48.92 -8.58 -10.82
N PRO A 28 -49.62 -7.97 -11.81
CA PRO A 28 -49.08 -6.97 -12.73
C PRO A 28 -48.96 -5.53 -12.13
N PRO A 29 -48.31 -4.58 -12.83
CA PRO A 29 -47.72 -3.37 -12.24
C PRO A 29 -48.73 -2.26 -11.90
N VAL A 30 -48.56 -1.61 -10.75
CA VAL A 30 -49.21 -0.32 -10.43
C VAL A 30 -48.25 0.81 -10.73
N GLU A 31 -48.71 1.75 -11.56
CA GLU A 31 -48.01 2.94 -12.01
C GLU A 31 -47.82 4.00 -10.90
N ARG A 32 -46.69 4.72 -11.00
CA ARG A 32 -46.45 6.16 -10.75
C ARG A 32 -46.98 6.81 -9.47
N HIS A 33 -46.02 7.30 -8.67
CA HIS A 33 -45.89 8.61 -7.98
C HIS A 33 -44.83 8.36 -6.87
N GLU A 34 -43.88 9.18 -6.48
CA GLU A 34 -43.50 10.58 -6.67
C GLU A 34 -42.02 10.67 -6.21
N LYS A 35 -41.30 11.67 -6.71
CA LYS A 35 -39.92 11.99 -6.31
C LYS A 35 -39.93 12.62 -4.91
N PRO A 36 -39.15 12.14 -3.92
CA PRO A 36 -38.92 12.91 -2.69
C PRO A 36 -37.60 13.70 -2.79
N GLU A 37 -37.71 15.01 -2.59
CA GLU A 37 -36.60 15.90 -2.26
C GLU A 37 -36.00 15.57 -0.88
N PRO A 38 -34.71 15.89 -0.63
CA PRO A 38 -34.02 15.48 0.59
C PRO A 38 -34.29 16.45 1.76
N PRO A 39 -34.62 15.98 2.98
CA PRO A 39 -34.60 16.82 4.16
C PRO A 39 -33.18 16.95 4.73
N LYS A 40 -32.78 18.20 5.01
CA LYS A 40 -31.62 18.55 5.84
C LYS A 40 -32.03 18.62 7.32
N SER A 41 -31.39 17.87 8.20
CA SER A 41 -31.15 18.23 9.62
C SER A 41 -30.13 17.24 10.23
N THR A 42 -28.88 17.65 10.45
CA THR A 42 -28.28 18.01 11.75
C THR A 42 -28.61 17.06 12.92
N GLY A 43 -27.61 16.28 13.33
CA GLY A 43 -27.58 15.51 14.58
C GLY A 43 -26.18 14.95 14.83
N ASN A 44 -25.43 15.61 15.71
CA ASN A 44 -24.09 15.25 16.15
C ASN A 44 -24.09 13.99 17.05
N GLY A 45 -23.00 13.23 16.95
CA GLY A 45 -22.42 12.52 18.09
C GLY A 45 -22.81 11.05 18.24
N HIS A 46 -21.98 10.16 17.69
CA HIS A 46 -21.48 8.92 18.31
C HIS A 46 -20.78 8.04 17.27
N SER A 47 -19.56 8.42 16.86
CA SER A 47 -18.66 7.54 16.09
C SER A 47 -17.19 7.74 16.45
N GLN A 48 -16.89 8.32 17.62
CA GLN A 48 -15.53 8.45 18.16
C GLN A 48 -15.30 7.48 19.32
N GLN A 49 -15.55 6.18 19.13
CA GLN A 49 -15.18 5.23 20.19
C GLN A 49 -14.90 3.80 19.70
N LEU A 50 -14.14 3.64 18.60
CA LEU A 50 -13.54 2.34 18.24
C LEU A 50 -12.06 2.45 17.79
N ASN A 51 -11.37 3.56 18.08
CA ASN A 51 -9.94 3.73 17.82
C ASN A 51 -9.07 3.42 19.06
N ARG A 52 -9.34 2.30 19.75
CA ARG A 52 -8.49 1.82 20.87
C ARG A 52 -8.04 0.37 20.69
N ALA A 53 -7.64 0.01 19.48
CA ALA A 53 -6.75 -1.13 19.24
C ALA A 53 -5.50 -0.61 18.54
N ALA A 54 -4.51 -0.25 19.36
CA ALA A 54 -3.19 0.17 18.96
C ALA A 54 -2.46 -0.95 18.23
N ALA A 55 -2.69 -1.10 16.93
CA ALA A 55 -1.59 -1.49 16.06
C ALA A 55 -0.69 -0.26 15.99
N GLN A 56 0.43 -0.27 16.73
CA GLN A 56 1.46 0.74 16.58
C GLN A 56 1.82 0.82 15.10
N GLY A 57 1.27 1.81 14.40
CA GLY A 57 1.67 2.14 13.05
C GLY A 57 3.12 2.55 13.16
N SER A 58 4.02 1.66 12.75
CA SER A 58 5.47 1.88 12.66
C SER A 58 5.72 3.33 12.23
N GLY A 59 6.58 4.03 12.98
CA GLY A 59 6.88 5.45 12.82
C GLY A 59 7.26 5.81 11.38
N ARG A 60 6.24 6.09 10.56
CA ARG A 60 6.40 6.55 9.20
C ARG A 60 6.85 8.00 9.26
N THR A 61 8.16 8.21 9.29
CA THR A 61 8.76 9.53 9.09
C THR A 61 8.26 10.09 7.76
N LYS A 62 7.75 11.32 7.78
CA LYS A 62 7.40 12.05 6.55
C LYS A 62 8.69 12.50 5.89
N HIS A 63 8.86 12.17 4.62
CA HIS A 63 9.95 12.67 3.76
C HIS A 63 9.33 13.66 2.77
N ASP A 64 10.05 14.76 2.51
CA ASP A 64 9.65 15.85 1.62
C ASP A 64 10.05 15.57 0.16
N ALA A 65 11.13 14.82 -0.04
CA ALA A 65 11.63 14.40 -1.34
C ALA A 65 11.52 12.88 -1.56
N LYS A 66 11.51 12.47 -2.84
CA LYS A 66 11.60 11.07 -3.25
C LYS A 66 12.61 10.92 -4.37
N ILE A 67 13.27 9.75 -4.38
CA ILE A 67 14.08 9.27 -5.51
C ILE A 67 13.52 7.93 -5.97
N THR A 68 13.71 7.61 -7.25
CA THR A 68 13.35 6.31 -7.82
C THR A 68 14.64 5.65 -8.29
N VAL A 69 14.86 4.40 -7.89
CA VAL A 69 16.06 3.63 -8.23
C VAL A 69 15.65 2.37 -8.96
N TYR A 70 16.31 2.08 -10.07
CA TYR A 70 16.19 0.79 -10.75
C TYR A 70 17.20 -0.17 -10.15
N VAL A 71 16.75 -1.40 -9.88
CA VAL A 71 17.58 -2.48 -9.35
C VAL A 71 17.30 -3.73 -10.17
N SER A 72 18.33 -4.55 -10.34
CA SER A 72 18.20 -5.87 -10.95
C SER A 72 17.36 -6.80 -10.06
N GLY A 73 16.92 -7.92 -10.64
CA GLY A 73 16.20 -8.95 -9.88
C GLY A 73 17.05 -9.55 -8.76
N GLU A 74 18.35 -9.71 -8.99
CA GLU A 74 19.30 -10.25 -7.99
C GLU A 74 19.48 -9.30 -6.82
N GLU A 75 19.63 -8.00 -7.09
CA GLU A 75 19.73 -6.97 -6.04
C GLU A 75 18.45 -6.87 -5.21
N LEU A 76 17.28 -6.92 -5.85
CA LEU A 76 16.00 -6.94 -5.14
C LEU A 76 15.88 -8.17 -4.23
N LEU A 77 16.29 -9.34 -4.70
CA LEU A 77 16.29 -10.57 -3.92
C LEU A 77 17.24 -10.46 -2.72
N ALA A 78 18.46 -9.94 -2.93
CA ALA A 78 19.44 -9.72 -1.87
C ALA A 78 18.91 -8.78 -0.78
N MET A 79 18.20 -7.70 -1.17
CA MET A 79 17.55 -6.79 -0.23
C MET A 79 16.46 -7.48 0.60
N GLU A 80 15.61 -8.31 -0.01
CA GLU A 80 14.56 -9.03 0.72
C GLU A 80 15.14 -10.09 1.67
N GLN A 81 16.20 -10.79 1.25
CA GLN A 81 16.92 -11.70 2.13
C GLN A 81 17.55 -10.97 3.32
N ALA A 82 18.15 -9.80 3.11
CA ALA A 82 18.66 -8.97 4.19
C ALA A 82 17.56 -8.55 5.17
N ARG A 83 16.38 -8.14 4.68
CA ARG A 83 15.22 -7.81 5.53
C ARG A 83 14.78 -8.98 6.39
N LEU A 84 14.66 -10.17 5.80
CA LEU A 84 14.29 -11.38 6.54
C LEU A 84 15.33 -11.74 7.59
N ASN A 85 16.63 -11.62 7.28
CA ASN A 85 17.72 -11.85 8.22
C ASN A 85 17.68 -10.86 9.40
N LEU A 86 17.47 -9.57 9.13
CA LEU A 86 17.36 -8.54 10.16
C LEU A 86 16.17 -8.79 11.10
N ARG A 87 15.04 -9.23 10.54
CA ARG A 87 13.86 -9.62 11.33
C ARG A 87 14.12 -10.88 12.16
N GLY A 88 14.72 -11.90 11.58
CA GLY A 88 14.92 -13.19 12.23
C GLY A 88 16.01 -13.18 13.30
N LYS A 89 17.11 -12.45 13.07
CA LYS A 89 18.28 -12.44 13.96
C LYS A 89 18.29 -11.30 14.95
N HIS A 90 17.72 -10.16 14.59
CA HIS A 90 17.80 -8.92 15.38
C HIS A 90 16.43 -8.36 15.75
N ASN A 91 15.34 -9.05 15.42
CA ASN A 91 13.95 -8.60 15.64
C ASN A 91 13.66 -7.22 15.01
N LEU A 92 14.42 -6.82 14.00
CA LEU A 92 14.26 -5.53 13.31
C LEU A 92 13.28 -5.67 12.15
N VAL A 93 12.11 -5.04 12.28
CA VAL A 93 11.12 -4.97 11.20
C VAL A 93 11.32 -3.67 10.44
N LEU A 94 11.70 -3.79 9.17
CA LEU A 94 11.92 -2.66 8.27
C LEU A 94 11.30 -2.93 6.89
N ASP A 95 10.92 -1.85 6.22
CA ASP A 95 10.56 -1.85 4.80
C ASP A 95 11.79 -1.57 3.92
N ARG A 96 11.62 -1.72 2.60
CA ARG A 96 12.68 -1.47 1.60
C ARG A 96 13.20 -0.04 1.66
N GLY A 97 12.31 0.95 1.80
CA GLY A 97 12.70 2.36 1.84
C GLY A 97 13.51 2.69 3.09
N ARG A 98 13.16 2.12 4.25
CA ARG A 98 13.97 2.25 5.45
C ARG A 98 15.36 1.62 5.27
N LEU A 99 15.45 0.41 4.71
CA LEU A 99 16.75 -0.24 4.45
C LEU A 99 17.66 0.65 3.60
N VAL A 100 17.14 1.16 2.48
CA VAL A 100 17.91 2.01 1.56
C VAL A 100 18.35 3.30 2.23
N ARG A 101 17.46 3.95 3.00
CA ARG A 101 17.82 5.19 3.71
C ARG A 101 18.92 4.98 4.75
N GLU A 102 18.87 3.89 5.53
CA GLU A 102 19.94 3.57 6.50
C GLU A 102 21.26 3.29 5.77
N ALA A 103 21.22 2.53 4.67
CA ALA A 103 22.43 2.25 3.88
C ALA A 103 23.05 3.53 3.31
N VAL A 104 22.23 4.45 2.79
CA VAL A 104 22.70 5.75 2.30
C VAL A 104 23.28 6.59 3.44
N ALA A 105 22.61 6.64 4.59
CA ALA A 105 23.10 7.39 5.75
C ALA A 105 24.47 6.89 6.23
N VAL A 106 24.66 5.56 6.30
CA VAL A 106 25.95 4.95 6.67
C VAL A 106 27.04 5.32 5.66
N LEU A 107 26.75 5.28 4.36
CA LEU A 107 27.72 5.64 3.33
C LEU A 107 28.08 7.13 3.34
N LEU A 108 27.11 8.00 3.59
CA LEU A 108 27.37 9.44 3.71
C LEU A 108 28.18 9.76 4.96
N ALA A 109 27.89 9.12 6.09
CA ALA A 109 28.69 9.29 7.31
C ALA A 109 30.15 8.83 7.11
N ASP A 110 30.37 7.71 6.43
CA ASP A 110 31.70 7.24 6.07
C ASP A 110 32.44 8.22 5.15
N PHE A 111 31.73 8.82 4.19
CA PHE A 111 32.28 9.84 3.32
C PHE A 111 32.63 11.14 4.08
N ASP A 112 31.76 11.59 4.99
CA ASP A 112 32.00 12.80 5.78
C ASP A 112 33.21 12.63 6.72
N GLU A 113 33.43 11.41 7.26
CA GLU A 113 34.54 11.10 8.17
C GLU A 113 35.88 10.87 7.42
N HIS A 114 35.87 10.11 6.32
CA HIS A 114 37.09 9.66 5.64
C HIS A 114 37.38 10.36 4.31
N GLY A 115 36.44 11.13 3.77
CA GLY A 115 36.59 11.85 2.51
C GLY A 115 36.95 10.93 1.34
N GLU A 116 38.08 11.22 0.69
CA GLU A 116 38.57 10.47 -0.48
C GLU A 116 38.89 9.01 -0.19
N GLU A 117 39.17 8.68 1.07
CA GLU A 117 39.49 7.32 1.51
C GLU A 117 38.25 6.49 1.86
N SER A 118 37.05 7.07 1.75
CA SER A 118 35.79 6.38 2.02
C SER A 118 35.54 5.20 1.08
N VAL A 119 34.72 4.26 1.56
CA VAL A 119 34.27 3.10 0.78
C VAL A 119 33.52 3.54 -0.48
N LEU A 120 32.75 4.63 -0.37
CA LEU A 120 32.00 5.20 -1.49
C LEU A 120 32.92 5.63 -2.64
N VAL A 121 33.93 6.46 -2.35
CA VAL A 121 34.87 6.96 -3.35
C VAL A 121 35.67 5.81 -3.98
N LYS A 122 36.14 4.88 -3.14
CA LYS A 122 36.88 3.69 -3.62
C LYS A 122 36.07 2.85 -4.59
N ARG A 123 34.78 2.61 -4.30
CA ARG A 123 33.89 1.84 -5.17
C ARG A 123 33.57 2.57 -6.47
N LEU A 124 33.29 3.87 -6.42
CA LEU A 124 33.01 4.66 -7.62
C LEU A 124 34.23 4.78 -8.55
N ARG A 125 35.45 4.88 -7.99
CA ARG A 125 36.68 4.87 -8.78
C ARG A 125 36.95 3.51 -9.44
N ALA A 126 36.64 2.40 -8.76
CA ALA A 126 36.83 1.05 -9.29
C ALA A 126 35.74 0.64 -10.30
N GLY A 127 34.49 1.04 -10.05
CA GLY A 127 33.31 0.66 -10.84
C GLY A 127 33.02 1.57 -12.03
N GLY A 128 33.67 2.72 -12.16
CA GLY A 128 33.52 3.62 -13.32
C GLY A 128 34.07 3.08 -14.66
N THR A 129 34.34 1.77 -14.75
CA THR A 129 34.90 1.09 -15.93
C THR A 129 33.95 0.02 -16.50
N GLU A 130 32.76 -0.17 -15.92
CA GLU A 130 31.73 -1.06 -16.46
C GLU A 130 30.66 -0.23 -17.19
N ASP A 131 31.06 0.36 -18.32
CA ASP A 131 30.18 0.86 -19.39
C ASP A 131 30.60 0.21 -20.72
#